data_AF-A0A818IA47-F1
#
_entry.id   AF-A0A818IA47-F1
#
_cell.length_a   1.000
_cell.length_b   1.000
_cell.length_c   1.000
_cell.angle_alpha   90.00
_cell.angle_beta   90.00
_cell.angle_gamma   90.00
#
_symmetry.space_group_name_H-M   'P 1'
#
loop_
_entity.id
_entity.type
_entity.pdbx_description
1 polymer ?
#
loop_
_entity_poly.entity_id
_entity_poly.type
_entity_poly.pdbx_seq_one_letter_code
_entity_poly.pdbx_strand_id
1 'polypeptide(L)'
;MLQPPHGQMTVGYILTPLPGFPIEQCSPNEAPTFEITYTIPSGIQGPLNPCPGQPYTGTVRKAYLPNNSEGKYVLQLLRRAFEDQHVFTIGKSTTTGTDNVVTWNDIHHKTNITGGSENFGYPDPTYLLRVRQELSDKGYT
;
A
#
# COMPACT_ATOMS: atom_id res chain seq x y z
N MET A 1 -14.95 -8.20 3.06
CA MET A 1 -15.23 -6.93 2.36
C MET A 1 -14.15 -6.75 1.32
N LEU A 2 -14.50 -6.22 0.14
CA LEU A 2 -13.56 -6.11 -0.97
C LEU A 2 -13.31 -4.64 -1.28
N GLN A 3 -12.09 -4.34 -1.72
CA GLN A 3 -11.72 -3.04 -2.29
C GLN A 3 -12.73 -2.63 -3.37
N PRO A 4 -13.11 -1.35 -3.46
CA PRO A 4 -13.98 -0.89 -4.53
C PRO A 4 -13.39 -1.15 -5.93
N PRO A 5 -14.22 -1.51 -6.92
CA PRO A 5 -13.77 -1.78 -8.28
C PRO A 5 -13.22 -0.51 -8.95
N HIS A 6 -12.50 -0.68 -10.06
CA HIS A 6 -11.94 0.40 -10.88
C HIS A 6 -10.83 1.23 -10.22
N GLY A 7 -10.26 0.74 -9.13
CA GLY A 7 -9.02 1.25 -8.58
C GLY A 7 -7.85 1.06 -9.57
N GLN A 8 -6.87 1.95 -9.49
CA GLN A 8 -5.60 1.84 -10.21
C GLN A 8 -4.43 1.76 -9.25
N MET A 9 -3.45 0.93 -9.58
CA MET A 9 -2.15 0.86 -8.93
C MET A 9 -1.08 1.13 -9.97
N THR A 10 -0.26 2.16 -9.75
CA THR A 10 0.89 2.49 -10.60
C THR A 10 2.18 2.47 -9.77
N VAL A 11 3.30 2.25 -10.45
CA VAL A 11 4.62 2.22 -9.81
C VAL A 11 5.53 3.19 -10.54
N GLY A 12 6.04 4.16 -9.79
CA GLY A 12 7.11 5.06 -10.19
C GLY A 12 8.40 4.76 -9.44
N TYR A 13 9.41 5.56 -9.75
CA TYR A 13 10.77 5.44 -9.22
C TYR A 13 11.19 6.81 -8.70
N ILE A 14 11.76 6.86 -7.49
CA ILE A 14 12.28 8.11 -6.92
C ILE A 14 13.74 7.95 -6.51
N LEU A 15 14.52 9.02 -6.69
CA LEU A 15 15.98 9.03 -6.46
C LEU A 15 16.36 9.05 -4.98
N THR A 16 15.42 9.31 -4.08
CA THR A 16 15.65 9.35 -2.64
C THR A 16 15.73 7.91 -2.09
N PRO A 17 16.88 7.47 -1.53
CA PRO A 17 16.97 6.18 -0.88
C PRO A 17 16.19 6.18 0.44
N LEU A 18 15.62 5.03 0.79
CA LEU A 18 14.95 4.86 2.07
C LEU A 18 15.98 4.66 3.19
N PRO A 19 15.83 5.33 4.35
CA PRO A 19 16.67 5.08 5.52
C PRO A 19 16.74 3.58 5.88
N GLY A 20 17.95 3.05 6.05
CA GLY A 20 18.20 1.62 6.28
C GLY A 20 18.38 0.78 5.01
N PHE A 21 18.18 1.36 3.83
CA PHE A 21 18.39 0.72 2.53
C PHE A 21 19.33 1.59 1.69
N PRO A 22 20.65 1.45 1.87
CA PRO A 22 21.62 2.20 1.07
C PRO A 22 21.50 1.82 -0.41
N ILE A 23 21.94 2.71 -1.29
CA ILE A 23 22.04 2.42 -2.71
C ILE A 23 23.06 1.29 -2.87
N GLU A 24 22.59 0.08 -3.17
CA GLU A 24 23.47 -1.01 -3.55
C GLU A 24 24.18 -0.62 -4.87
N GLN A 25 25.45 -1.00 -5.01
CA GLN A 25 26.25 -0.70 -6.21
C GLN A 25 25.73 -1.49 -7.41
N CYS A 26 24.57 -1.15 -7.94
CA CYS A 26 24.00 -1.70 -9.17
C CYS A 26 23.26 -0.60 -9.94
N SER A 27 23.61 -0.53 -11.22
CA SER A 27 23.11 0.36 -12.28
C SER A 27 22.93 1.84 -11.89
N PRO A 28 23.80 2.77 -12.36
CA PRO A 28 23.63 4.22 -12.17
C PRO A 28 22.31 4.80 -12.75
N ASN A 29 21.50 3.96 -13.39
CA ASN A 29 20.23 4.31 -14.01
C ASN A 29 19.00 3.72 -13.27
N GLU A 30 19.17 3.00 -12.15
CA GLU A 30 18.05 2.49 -11.36
C GLU A 30 17.85 3.34 -10.09
N ALA A 31 16.64 3.88 -9.92
CA ALA A 31 16.32 4.64 -8.72
C ALA A 31 16.19 3.70 -7.51
N PRO A 32 16.63 4.11 -6.30
CA PRO A 32 16.71 3.23 -5.13
C PRO A 32 15.37 2.90 -4.48
N THR A 33 14.27 3.54 -4.89
CA THR A 33 12.98 3.44 -4.21
C THR A 33 11.84 3.35 -5.22
N PHE A 34 10.94 2.38 -5.01
CA PHE A 34 9.64 2.34 -5.66
C PHE A 34 8.66 3.28 -4.95
N GLU A 35 7.99 4.14 -5.71
CA GLU A 35 6.79 4.86 -5.25
C GLU A 35 5.57 4.19 -5.87
N ILE A 36 4.76 3.56 -5.03
CA ILE A 36 3.48 2.96 -5.42
C ILE A 36 2.40 4.00 -5.23
N THR A 37 1.61 4.29 -6.27
CA THR A 37 0.43 5.14 -6.18
C THR A 37 -0.83 4.32 -6.37
N TYR A 38 -1.70 4.35 -5.37
CA TYR A 38 -3.05 3.80 -5.44
C TYR A 38 -4.05 4.93 -5.65
N THR A 39 -4.92 4.78 -6.63
CA THR A 39 -6.02 5.70 -6.91
C THR A 39 -7.32 4.91 -6.89
N ILE A 40 -8.14 5.13 -5.86
CA ILE A 40 -9.48 4.54 -5.76
C ILE A 40 -10.51 5.67 -5.94
N PRO A 41 -11.33 5.66 -6.99
CA PRO A 41 -12.36 6.68 -7.18
C PRO A 41 -13.49 6.52 -6.13
N SER A 42 -14.15 7.63 -5.82
CA SER A 42 -15.42 7.60 -5.08
C SER A 42 -16.48 6.83 -5.86
N GLY A 43 -17.46 6.28 -5.16
CA GLY A 43 -18.50 5.48 -5.80
C GLY A 43 -19.65 5.14 -4.85
N ILE A 44 -20.40 4.10 -5.22
CA ILE A 44 -21.51 3.57 -4.44
C ILE A 44 -21.13 2.20 -3.88
N GLN A 45 -21.45 1.97 -2.61
CA GLN A 45 -21.22 0.70 -1.94
C GLN A 45 -22.04 -0.42 -2.58
N GLY A 46 -21.34 -1.44 -3.10
CA GLY A 46 -21.95 -2.67 -3.57
C GLY A 46 -22.57 -3.54 -2.46
N PRO A 47 -23.26 -4.64 -2.81
CA PRO A 47 -24.02 -5.47 -1.88
C PRO A 47 -23.22 -6.10 -0.74
N LEU A 48 -21.91 -6.26 -0.92
CA LEU A 48 -21.01 -6.90 0.06
C LEU A 48 -20.31 -5.89 1.00
N ASN A 49 -20.67 -4.60 0.91
CA ASN A 49 -20.11 -3.54 1.74
C ASN A 49 -21.02 -3.23 2.95
N PRO A 50 -20.53 -2.54 3.99
CA PRO A 50 -21.26 -2.30 5.22
C PRO A 50 -22.60 -1.57 5.03
N CYS A 51 -22.68 -0.66 4.06
CA CYS A 51 -23.87 0.14 3.81
C CYS A 51 -24.22 0.13 2.32
N PRO A 52 -24.81 -0.98 1.80
CA PRO A 52 -25.13 -1.09 0.38
C PRO A 52 -25.99 0.07 -0.12
N GLY A 53 -25.66 0.60 -1.30
CA GLY A 53 -26.36 1.74 -1.91
C GLY A 53 -25.94 3.11 -1.38
N GLN A 54 -25.17 3.21 -0.30
CA GLN A 54 -24.63 4.48 0.17
C GLN A 54 -23.39 4.90 -0.63
N PRO A 55 -23.14 6.20 -0.81
CA PRO A 55 -21.88 6.67 -1.38
C PRO A 55 -20.72 6.37 -0.42
N TYR A 56 -19.53 6.19 -1.00
CA TYR A 56 -18.27 6.20 -0.27
C TYR A 56 -17.29 7.19 -0.92
N THR A 57 -16.38 7.74 -0.12
CA THR A 57 -15.33 8.64 -0.62
C THR A 57 -14.07 7.85 -0.95
N GLY A 58 -13.58 8.02 -2.17
CA GLY A 58 -12.34 7.42 -2.67
C GLY A 58 -11.08 8.00 -2.01
N THR A 59 -9.92 7.58 -2.50
CA THR A 59 -8.62 8.04 -1.96
C THR A 59 -7.51 7.95 -3.00
N VAL A 60 -6.49 8.77 -2.81
CA VAL A 60 -5.19 8.61 -3.47
C VAL A 60 -4.15 8.41 -2.38
N ARG A 61 -3.37 7.33 -2.45
CA ARG A 61 -2.36 6.99 -1.45
C ARG A 61 -1.05 6.63 -2.11
N LYS A 62 0.03 7.08 -1.49
CA LYS A 62 1.40 6.73 -1.86
C LYS A 62 2.00 5.78 -0.84
N ALA A 63 2.82 4.86 -1.32
CA ALA A 63 3.60 3.97 -0.48
C ALA A 63 4.99 3.73 -1.06
N TYR A 64 5.94 3.40 -0.19
CA TYR A 64 7.36 3.32 -0.55
C TYR A 64 7.97 1.96 -0.20
N LEU A 65 8.69 1.38 -1.16
CA LEU A 65 9.49 0.16 -0.99
C LEU A 65 10.92 0.38 -1.50
N PRO A 66 11.93 -0.26 -0.89
CA PRO A 66 13.27 -0.22 -1.45
C PRO A 66 13.30 -0.96 -2.80
N ASN A 67 14.05 -0.43 -3.76
CA ASN A 67 14.30 -1.10 -5.03
C ASN A 67 15.44 -2.12 -4.90
N ASN A 68 15.23 -3.13 -4.08
CA ASN A 68 16.11 -4.29 -3.92
C ASN A 68 15.32 -5.59 -4.12
N SER A 69 15.97 -6.74 -3.99
CA SER A 69 15.34 -8.06 -4.22
C SER A 69 14.12 -8.29 -3.34
N GLU A 70 14.18 -7.93 -2.06
CA GLU A 70 13.06 -8.10 -1.13
C GLU A 70 11.90 -7.15 -1.44
N GLY A 71 12.19 -5.88 -1.71
CA GLY A 71 11.18 -4.90 -2.09
C GLY A 71 10.51 -5.22 -3.43
N LYS A 72 11.26 -5.75 -4.42
CA LYS A 72 10.72 -6.26 -5.69
C LYS A 72 9.73 -7.41 -5.46
N TYR A 73 10.06 -8.33 -4.54
CA TYR A 73 9.18 -9.43 -4.19
C TYR A 73 7.89 -8.95 -3.48
N VAL A 74 8.01 -8.07 -2.47
CA VAL A 74 6.85 -7.46 -1.81
C VAL A 74 5.97 -6.71 -2.82
N LEU A 75 6.57 -5.96 -3.75
CA LEU A 75 5.84 -5.24 -4.79
C LEU A 75 4.99 -6.18 -5.66
N GLN A 76 5.52 -7.35 -6.04
CA GLN A 76 4.78 -8.34 -6.81
C GLN A 76 3.57 -8.89 -6.04
N LEU A 77 3.73 -9.18 -4.76
CA LEU A 77 2.65 -9.64 -3.90
C LEU A 77 1.57 -8.57 -3.72
N LEU A 78 1.96 -7.31 -3.51
CA LEU A 78 1.02 -6.18 -3.43
C LEU A 78 0.21 -5.99 -4.71
N ARG A 79 0.82 -6.19 -5.89
CA ARG A 79 0.10 -6.14 -7.17
C ARG A 79 -0.98 -7.21 -7.24
N ARG A 80 -0.65 -8.46 -6.92
CA ARG A 80 -1.63 -9.56 -6.86
C ARG A 80 -2.74 -9.27 -5.85
N ALA A 81 -2.38 -8.82 -4.65
CA ALA A 81 -3.35 -8.45 -3.63
C ALA A 81 -4.27 -7.29 -4.07
N PHE A 82 -3.76 -6.36 -4.87
CA PHE A 82 -4.56 -5.26 -5.41
C PHE A 82 -5.50 -5.72 -6.54
N GLU A 83 -5.01 -6.57 -7.44
CA GLU A 83 -5.79 -7.21 -8.51
C GLU A 83 -6.96 -8.01 -7.94
N ASP A 84 -6.72 -8.74 -6.85
CA ASP A 84 -7.71 -9.50 -6.10
C ASP A 84 -8.53 -8.65 -5.11
N GLN A 85 -8.40 -7.32 -5.16
CA GLN A 85 -9.21 -6.37 -4.37
C GLN A 85 -9.06 -6.52 -2.84
N HIS A 86 -7.87 -6.87 -2.37
CA HIS A 86 -7.60 -7.13 -0.95
C HIS A 86 -6.74 -6.08 -0.24
N VAL A 87 -6.24 -5.05 -0.94
CA VAL A 87 -5.42 -3.98 -0.34
C VAL A 87 -6.25 -2.96 0.45
N PHE A 88 -7.45 -2.65 -0.04
CA PHE A 88 -8.36 -1.68 0.57
C PHE A 88 -9.70 -2.31 0.95
N THR A 89 -10.45 -1.58 1.77
CA THR A 89 -11.87 -1.84 2.06
C THR A 89 -12.60 -0.51 2.24
N ILE A 90 -13.92 -0.55 2.34
CA ILE A 90 -14.73 0.59 2.79
C ILE A 90 -14.99 0.41 4.28
N GLY A 91 -14.82 1.49 5.05
CA GLY A 91 -15.08 1.46 6.48
C GLY A 91 -14.93 2.83 7.13
N LYS A 92 -14.64 2.80 8.43
CA LYS A 92 -14.34 3.97 9.24
C LYS A 92 -12.85 4.24 9.26
N SER A 93 -12.45 5.43 8.84
CA SER A 93 -11.06 5.89 8.98
C SER A 93 -10.68 5.98 10.45
N THR A 94 -9.65 5.24 10.86
CA THR A 94 -9.14 5.29 12.24
C THR A 94 -8.51 6.63 12.58
N THR A 95 -7.90 7.30 11.60
CA THR A 95 -7.21 8.58 11.80
C THR A 95 -8.19 9.76 11.91
N THR A 96 -9.26 9.76 11.11
CA THR A 96 -10.18 10.91 11.01
C THR A 96 -11.55 10.64 11.62
N GLY A 97 -11.87 9.40 11.95
CA GLY A 97 -13.19 8.98 12.43
C GLY A 97 -14.30 9.02 11.37
N THR A 98 -13.97 9.30 10.10
CA THR A 98 -14.93 9.43 9.01
C THR A 98 -15.42 8.05 8.55
N ASP A 99 -16.73 7.84 8.51
CA ASP A 99 -17.37 6.64 7.97
C ASP A 99 -17.50 6.70 6.44
N ASN A 100 -17.76 5.55 5.81
CA ASN A 100 -17.96 5.42 4.36
C ASN A 100 -16.79 5.96 3.53
N VAL A 101 -15.56 5.63 3.92
CA VAL A 101 -14.35 5.99 3.20
C VAL A 101 -13.48 4.78 2.90
N VAL A 102 -12.60 4.91 1.89
CA VAL A 102 -11.62 3.88 1.56
C VAL A 102 -10.49 3.86 2.59
N THR A 103 -10.33 2.72 3.26
CA THR A 103 -9.32 2.45 4.28
C THR A 103 -8.43 1.27 3.87
N TRP A 104 -7.23 1.18 4.46
CA TRP A 104 -6.39 -0.01 4.34
C TRP A 104 -7.10 -1.25 4.88
N ASN A 105 -6.77 -2.43 4.34
CA ASN A 105 -7.36 -3.71 4.72
C ASN A 105 -6.29 -4.65 5.30
N ASP A 106 -5.71 -4.28 6.44
CA ASP A 106 -4.73 -5.06 7.21
C ASP A 106 -3.42 -5.44 6.48
N ILE A 107 -3.08 -4.72 5.40
CA ILE A 107 -1.75 -4.79 4.77
C ILE A 107 -1.09 -3.44 5.00
N HIS A 108 -0.09 -3.41 5.89
CA HIS A 108 0.58 -2.17 6.25
C HIS A 108 1.45 -1.67 5.10
N HIS A 109 1.29 -0.39 4.80
CA HIS A 109 2.10 0.32 3.81
C HIS A 109 2.94 1.39 4.50
N LYS A 110 4.16 1.61 3.99
CA LYS A 110 4.98 2.75 4.37
C LYS A 110 4.59 3.97 3.56
N THR A 111 3.78 4.84 4.15
CA THR A 111 3.25 6.05 3.50
C THR A 111 4.18 7.25 3.63
N ASN A 112 5.26 7.13 4.41
CA ASN A 112 6.31 8.14 4.52
C ASN A 112 7.68 7.54 4.17
N ILE A 113 8.56 8.36 3.62
CA ILE A 113 9.96 7.97 3.35
C ILE A 113 10.75 7.92 4.67
N THR A 114 10.50 8.85 5.58
CA THR A 114 11.25 9.04 6.83
C THR A 114 10.33 9.01 8.06
N GLY A 115 10.90 9.13 9.26
CA GLY A 115 10.14 9.24 10.52
C GLY A 115 9.96 7.91 11.27
N GLY A 116 10.55 6.82 10.78
CA GLY A 116 10.51 5.51 11.43
C GLY A 116 9.12 4.87 11.47
N SER A 117 9.01 3.74 12.17
CA SER A 117 7.78 2.96 12.27
C SER A 117 6.60 3.76 12.83
N GLU A 118 6.83 4.62 13.82
CA GLU A 118 5.83 5.48 14.47
C GLU A 118 5.13 6.43 13.50
N ASN A 119 5.83 6.86 12.44
CA ASN A 119 5.29 7.75 11.42
C ASN A 119 5.02 7.03 10.10
N PHE A 120 4.81 5.71 10.13
CA PHE A 120 4.57 4.91 8.91
C PHE A 120 5.68 5.06 7.86
N GLY A 121 6.92 5.30 8.29
CA GLY A 121 8.07 5.50 7.42
C GLY A 121 9.28 4.67 7.81
N TYR A 122 10.43 5.04 7.26
CA TYR A 122 11.71 4.37 7.48
C TYR A 122 12.63 5.24 8.38
N PRO A 123 13.64 4.65 9.05
CA PRO A 123 14.00 3.23 9.05
C PRO A 123 13.00 2.38 9.83
N ASP A 124 12.71 1.19 9.31
CA ASP A 124 11.97 0.13 10.01
C ASP A 124 12.50 -1.22 9.53
N PRO A 125 13.48 -1.81 10.25
CA PRO A 125 14.16 -3.02 9.81
C PRO A 125 13.24 -4.26 9.80
N THR A 126 12.07 -4.18 10.44
CA THR A 126 11.13 -5.31 10.55
C THR A 126 10.01 -5.25 9.51
N TYR A 127 9.87 -4.14 8.79
CA TYR A 127 8.72 -3.90 7.93
C TYR A 127 8.56 -4.92 6.79
N LEU A 128 9.62 -5.20 6.03
CA LEU A 128 9.52 -6.12 4.89
C LEU A 128 9.14 -7.54 5.32
N LEU A 129 9.62 -7.99 6.48
CA LEU A 129 9.21 -9.27 7.06
C LEU A 129 7.73 -9.25 7.46
N ARG A 130 7.31 -8.20 8.17
CA ARG A 130 5.92 -8.05 8.65
C ARG A 130 4.92 -7.98 7.50
N VAL A 131 5.15 -7.14 6.49
CA VAL A 131 4.22 -7.00 5.35
C VAL A 131 4.12 -8.29 4.54
N ARG A 132 5.22 -9.06 4.44
CA ARG A 132 5.17 -10.40 3.83
C ARG A 132 4.30 -11.36 4.63
N GLN A 133 4.38 -11.32 5.96
CA GLN A 133 3.52 -12.15 6.80
C GLN A 133 2.05 -11.76 6.62
N GLU A 134 1.72 -10.47 6.63
CA GLU A 134 0.36 -9.98 6.42
C GLU A 134 -0.21 -10.38 5.05
N LEU A 135 0.64 -10.35 4.01
CA LEU A 135 0.31 -10.84 2.67
C LEU A 135 0.11 -12.36 2.65
N SER A 136 1.00 -13.11 3.31
CA SER A 136 0.89 -14.57 3.43
C SER A 136 -0.38 -15.00 4.17
N ASP A 137 -0.75 -14.30 5.25
CA ASP A 137 -1.96 -14.55 6.03
C ASP A 137 -3.23 -14.32 5.18
N LYS A 138 -3.13 -13.51 4.13
CA LYS A 138 -4.16 -13.29 3.11
C LYS A 138 -4.03 -14.20 1.88
N GLY A 139 -3.07 -15.12 1.86
CA GLY A 139 -2.88 -16.12 0.81
C GLY A 139 -1.91 -15.73 -0.31
N TYR A 140 -1.08 -14.70 -0.14
CA TYR A 140 -0.07 -14.28 -1.13
C TYR A 140 1.34 -14.67 -0.70
N THR A 141 1.96 -15.59 -1.46
CA THR A 141 3.34 -16.08 -1.27
C THR A 141 4.08 -16.24 -2.59
#